data_AF-A0A7U6KRD5-F1
#
_entry.id   AF-A0A7U6KRD5-F1
#
_cell.length_a   1.000
_cell.length_b   1.000
_cell.length_c   1.000
_cell.angle_alpha   90.00
_cell.angle_beta   90.00
_cell.angle_gamma   90.00
#
_symmetry.space_group_name_H-M   'P 1'
#
loop_
_entity.id
_entity.type
_entity.pdbx_description
1 polymer ?
#
loop_
_entity_poly.entity_id
_entity_poly.type
_entity_poly.pdbx_seq_one_letter_code
_entity_poly.pdbx_strand_id
1 'polypeptide(L)'
;MFYRSQTPAEQAHIASAYAFELGKVDTAHVRTRVLSHLINIDEDLANRVANALGMELPEAAEPAAPVQDMDTSKPLQTIGRTPKSLKGRLVGILVAEGSNHEQVKKFEDAINAQGGMVKIVAPSKEVKLDDNTRIQADERVAGAPSVFFDAVVSIIMPDQAKKLAEDSSTLDWFTDAYVHCKAIAYCGATDEFILSKLPVEKDEFVTPLAKLDSFVENAKSRLWEREPKVRDLA
;
A
#
# COMPACT_ATOMS: atom_id res chain seq x y z
N MET A 1 27.57 4.31 1.39
CA MET A 1 27.19 3.19 0.49
C MET A 1 25.72 2.78 0.57
N PHE A 2 25.25 2.15 1.67
CA PHE A 2 23.95 1.48 1.71
C PHE A 2 22.78 2.41 1.38
N TYR A 3 22.64 3.53 2.10
CA TYR A 3 21.58 4.53 1.87
C TYR A 3 21.58 5.09 0.43
N ARG A 4 22.75 5.50 -0.06
CA ARG A 4 22.95 5.98 -1.45
C ARG A 4 22.67 4.91 -2.52
N SER A 5 22.64 3.64 -2.14
CA SER A 5 22.30 2.54 -3.06
C SER A 5 20.80 2.31 -3.17
N GLN A 6 19.99 2.85 -2.26
CA GLN A 6 18.55 2.63 -2.21
C GLN A 6 17.81 3.42 -3.30
N THR A 7 16.64 2.94 -3.71
CA THR A 7 15.72 3.73 -4.55
C THR A 7 15.16 4.93 -3.79
N PRO A 8 14.60 5.96 -4.46
CA PRO A 8 14.02 7.11 -3.77
C PRO A 8 12.94 6.74 -2.73
N ALA A 9 12.10 5.74 -3.03
CA ALA A 9 11.09 5.23 -2.09
C ALA A 9 11.74 4.57 -0.87
N GLU A 10 12.76 3.73 -1.07
CA GLU A 10 13.49 3.09 0.03
C GLU A 10 14.25 4.10 0.89
N GLN A 11 14.85 5.13 0.30
CA GLN A 11 15.48 6.23 1.03
C GLN A 11 14.46 6.98 1.90
N ALA A 12 13.27 7.23 1.36
CA ALA A 12 12.17 7.84 2.09
C ALA A 12 11.66 6.97 3.23
N HIS A 13 11.54 5.65 3.02
CA HIS A 13 11.16 4.72 4.09
C HIS A 13 12.19 4.69 5.21
N ILE A 14 13.49 4.73 4.89
CA ILE A 14 14.57 4.80 5.88
C ILE A 14 14.48 6.10 6.69
N ALA A 15 14.34 7.25 6.03
CA ALA A 15 14.23 8.54 6.73
C ALA A 15 12.97 8.60 7.61
N SER A 16 11.83 8.17 7.07
CA SER A 16 10.56 8.08 7.80
C SER A 16 10.66 7.14 9.01
N ALA A 17 11.37 6.01 8.90
CA ALA A 17 11.57 5.10 10.01
C ALA A 17 12.42 5.72 11.13
N TYR A 18 13.51 6.41 10.78
CA TYR A 18 14.31 7.15 11.76
C TYR A 18 13.47 8.22 12.47
N ALA A 19 12.71 9.02 11.73
CA ALA A 19 11.84 10.05 12.30
C ALA A 19 10.75 9.44 13.21
N PHE A 20 10.10 8.36 12.77
CA PHE A 20 9.06 7.68 13.54
C PHE A 20 9.59 7.09 14.86
N GLU A 21 10.75 6.43 14.84
CA GLU A 21 11.32 5.82 16.05
C GLU A 21 11.93 6.87 16.98
N LEU A 22 12.67 7.85 16.46
CA LEU A 22 13.22 8.94 17.27
C LEU A 22 12.12 9.85 17.83
N GLY A 23 11.00 10.01 17.11
CA GLY A 23 9.83 10.77 17.58
C GLY A 23 9.20 10.21 18.86
N LYS A 24 9.46 8.93 19.19
CA LYS A 24 9.02 8.29 20.43
C LYS A 24 10.06 8.35 21.56
N VAL A 25 11.25 8.91 21.31
CA VAL A 25 12.30 9.03 22.32
C VAL A 25 12.13 10.36 23.06
N ASP A 26 11.66 10.31 24.30
CA ASP A 26 11.44 11.51 25.13
C ASP A 26 12.74 12.25 25.48
N THR A 27 13.86 11.51 25.55
CA THR A 27 15.14 12.06 25.99
C THR A 27 15.84 12.78 24.85
N ALA A 28 15.72 14.11 24.80
CA ALA A 28 16.20 14.94 23.69
C ALA A 28 17.68 14.70 23.30
N HIS A 29 18.58 14.57 24.28
CA HIS A 29 20.01 14.37 23.99
C HIS A 29 20.29 13.04 23.26
N VAL A 30 19.42 12.04 23.39
CA VAL A 30 19.52 10.79 22.63
C VAL A 30 19.22 11.05 21.16
N ARG A 31 18.14 11.79 20.87
CA ARG A 31 17.77 12.16 19.49
C ARG A 31 18.89 12.99 18.83
N THR A 32 19.40 13.99 19.55
CA THR A 32 20.54 14.81 19.09
C THR A 32 21.77 13.96 18.77
N ARG A 33 22.11 12.99 19.63
CA ARG A 33 23.25 12.09 19.36
C ARG A 33 23.02 11.19 18.14
N VAL A 34 21.81 10.71 17.92
CA VAL A 34 21.54 9.91 16.70
C VAL A 34 21.66 10.79 15.46
N LEU A 35 21.11 12.00 15.47
CA LEU A 35 21.24 12.96 14.37
C LEU A 35 22.71 13.28 14.07
N SER A 36 23.55 13.50 15.09
CA SER A 36 24.98 13.78 14.88
C SER A 36 25.74 12.62 14.23
N HIS A 37 25.30 11.38 14.44
CA HIS A 37 25.85 10.23 13.74
C HIS A 37 25.34 10.10 12.30
N LEU A 38 24.08 10.47 12.02
CA LEU A 38 23.54 10.42 10.65
C LEU A 38 24.32 11.33 9.69
N ILE A 39 24.83 12.48 10.15
CA ILE A 39 25.65 13.40 9.35
C ILE A 39 26.91 12.69 8.80
N ASN A 40 27.51 11.79 9.60
CA ASN A 40 28.67 11.01 9.17
C ASN A 40 28.32 9.88 8.17
N ILE A 41 27.05 9.55 8.04
CA ILE A 41 26.55 8.50 7.13
C ILE A 41 26.16 9.13 5.80
N ASP A 42 25.26 10.11 5.85
CA ASP A 42 24.74 10.85 4.71
C ASP A 42 24.02 12.13 5.18
N GLU A 43 24.44 13.28 4.64
CA GLU A 43 23.92 14.59 5.06
C GLU A 43 22.47 14.81 4.62
N ASP A 44 22.03 14.26 3.47
CA ASP A 44 20.64 14.37 3.04
C ASP A 44 19.72 13.59 3.98
N LEU A 45 20.10 12.35 4.32
CA LEU A 45 19.38 11.56 5.32
C LEU A 45 19.26 12.30 6.66
N ALA A 46 20.36 12.87 7.15
CA ALA A 46 20.37 13.60 8.41
C ALA A 46 19.41 14.79 8.38
N ASN A 47 19.44 15.60 7.32
CA ASN A 47 18.56 16.76 7.14
C ASN A 47 17.09 16.36 7.11
N ARG A 48 16.74 15.32 6.35
CA ARG A 48 15.36 14.81 6.26
C ARG A 48 14.83 14.37 7.62
N VAL A 49 15.61 13.58 8.36
CA VAL A 49 15.22 13.12 9.70
C VAL A 49 15.11 14.29 10.68
N ALA A 50 16.02 15.27 10.63
CA ALA A 50 15.98 16.45 11.49
C ALA A 50 14.74 17.31 11.21
N ASN A 51 14.42 17.56 9.94
CA ASN A 51 13.22 18.30 9.53
C ASN A 51 11.94 17.60 10.00
N ALA A 52 11.84 16.28 9.80
CA ALA A 52 10.68 15.50 10.24
C ALA A 52 10.50 15.48 11.76
N LEU A 53 11.58 15.60 12.53
CA LEU A 53 11.55 15.74 13.99
C LEU A 53 11.34 17.19 14.47
N GLY A 54 11.38 18.18 13.58
CA GLY A 54 11.37 19.59 13.93
C GLY A 54 12.60 20.02 14.75
N MET A 55 13.77 19.45 14.43
CA MET A 55 15.03 19.69 15.14
C MET A 55 16.09 20.29 14.22
N GLU A 56 16.99 21.10 14.77
CA GLU A 56 18.20 21.53 14.06
C GLU A 56 19.23 20.39 14.02
N LEU A 57 20.04 20.36 12.96
CA LEU A 57 21.18 19.45 12.91
C LEU A 57 22.25 19.87 13.93
N PRO A 58 22.73 18.96 14.78
CA PRO A 58 23.85 19.22 15.67
C PRO A 58 25.19 19.16 14.92
N GLU A 59 26.29 19.43 15.63
CA GLU A 59 27.62 19.09 15.12
C GLU A 59 27.76 17.58 14.90
N ALA A 60 28.49 17.20 13.84
CA ALA A 60 28.76 15.80 13.54
C ALA A 60 29.52 15.14 14.70
N ALA A 61 29.12 13.92 15.06
CA ALA A 61 29.85 13.17 16.08
C ALA A 61 31.26 12.81 15.56
N GLU A 62 32.25 12.73 16.45
CA GLU A 62 33.56 12.22 16.07
C GLU A 62 33.43 10.72 15.68
N PRO A 63 33.77 10.34 14.44
CA PRO A 63 33.65 8.96 14.01
C PRO A 63 34.78 8.13 14.63
N ALA A 64 34.44 6.96 15.16
CA ALA A 64 35.43 6.06 15.78
C ALA A 64 36.46 5.48 14.78
N ALA A 65 36.19 5.60 13.48
CA ALA A 65 37.06 5.21 12.38
C ALA A 65 36.86 6.17 11.20
N PRO A 66 37.83 6.27 10.26
CA PRO A 66 37.66 7.11 9.08
C PRO A 66 36.38 6.76 8.30
N VAL A 67 35.62 7.80 7.93
CA VAL A 67 34.45 7.64 7.05
C VAL A 67 34.93 7.14 5.69
N GLN A 68 34.32 6.06 5.21
CA GLN A 68 34.66 5.45 3.93
C GLN A 68 33.62 5.86 2.88
N ASP A 69 34.07 6.52 1.82
CA ASP A 69 33.26 6.73 0.63
C ASP A 69 33.42 5.51 -0.29
N MET A 70 32.37 4.71 -0.36
CA MET A 70 32.32 3.51 -1.21
C MET A 70 31.25 3.67 -2.28
N ASP A 71 31.51 3.12 -3.46
CA ASP A 71 30.58 3.09 -4.59
C ASP A 71 29.23 2.48 -4.22
N THR A 72 28.17 2.93 -4.90
CA THR A 72 26.83 2.37 -4.73
C THR A 72 26.76 0.91 -5.20
N SER A 73 25.89 0.13 -4.57
CA SER A 73 25.74 -1.30 -4.84
C SER A 73 24.27 -1.64 -5.06
N LYS A 74 23.91 -1.81 -6.34
CA LYS A 74 22.54 -2.19 -6.75
C LYS A 74 21.99 -3.44 -6.03
N PRO A 75 22.79 -4.47 -5.67
CA PRO A 75 22.32 -5.59 -4.86
C PRO A 75 21.72 -5.26 -3.49
N LEU A 76 21.96 -4.06 -2.96
CA LEU A 76 21.42 -3.61 -1.68
C LEU A 76 19.99 -3.06 -1.77
N GLN A 77 19.41 -2.98 -2.97
CA GLN A 77 18.02 -2.58 -3.21
C GLN A 77 17.08 -3.78 -3.10
N THR A 78 15.87 -3.54 -2.63
CA THR A 78 14.74 -4.47 -2.63
C THR A 78 13.69 -4.05 -3.66
N ILE A 79 13.29 -2.78 -3.66
CA ILE A 79 12.34 -2.21 -4.63
C ILE A 79 12.98 -2.20 -6.03
N GLY A 80 12.22 -2.63 -7.03
CA GLY A 80 12.69 -2.76 -8.42
C GLY A 80 13.54 -4.00 -8.70
N ARG A 81 13.94 -4.76 -7.67
CA ARG A 81 14.71 -6.01 -7.81
C ARG A 81 13.92 -7.26 -7.49
N THR A 82 13.04 -7.19 -6.48
CA THR A 82 12.17 -8.31 -6.13
C THR A 82 11.33 -8.70 -7.35
N PRO A 83 11.35 -9.98 -7.79
CA PRO A 83 10.59 -10.41 -8.95
C PRO A 83 9.10 -10.05 -8.81
N LYS A 84 8.55 -9.44 -9.85
CA LYS A 84 7.11 -9.18 -9.93
C LYS A 84 6.39 -10.52 -10.07
N SER A 85 5.69 -10.92 -9.02
CA SER A 85 4.95 -12.18 -8.97
C SER A 85 3.68 -12.03 -8.16
N LEU A 86 2.62 -12.70 -8.59
CA LEU A 86 1.39 -12.89 -7.82
C LEU A 86 1.42 -14.19 -7.02
N LYS A 87 2.40 -15.07 -7.27
CA LYS A 87 2.52 -16.36 -6.59
C LYS A 87 2.65 -16.18 -5.09
N GLY A 88 1.69 -16.75 -4.34
CA GLY A 88 1.64 -16.66 -2.88
C GLY A 88 1.11 -15.33 -2.33
N ARG A 89 0.73 -14.37 -3.20
CA ARG A 89 0.03 -13.15 -2.80
C ARG A 89 -1.45 -13.41 -2.60
N LEU A 90 -2.11 -12.56 -1.80
CA LEU A 90 -3.52 -12.67 -1.47
C LEU A 90 -4.29 -11.44 -1.97
N VAL A 91 -5.34 -11.65 -2.76
CA VAL A 91 -6.22 -10.60 -3.27
C VAL A 91 -7.58 -10.68 -2.59
N GLY A 92 -8.09 -9.54 -2.10
CA GLY A 92 -9.43 -9.43 -1.56
C GLY A 92 -10.43 -9.02 -2.63
N ILE A 93 -11.51 -9.78 -2.83
CA ILE A 93 -12.62 -9.39 -3.71
C ILE A 93 -13.81 -9.00 -2.85
N LEU A 94 -14.13 -7.70 -2.84
CA LEU A 94 -15.32 -7.16 -2.19
C LEU A 94 -16.57 -7.43 -3.05
N VAL A 95 -17.48 -8.22 -2.49
CA VAL A 95 -18.78 -8.55 -3.08
C VAL A 95 -19.91 -8.18 -2.12
N ALA A 96 -21.11 -8.04 -2.66
CA ALA A 96 -22.34 -7.79 -1.92
C ALA A 96 -23.55 -8.43 -2.63
N GLU A 97 -24.75 -8.27 -2.07
CA GLU A 97 -25.97 -8.86 -2.65
C GLU A 97 -26.15 -8.44 -4.12
N GLY A 98 -26.44 -9.41 -4.99
CA GLY A 98 -26.63 -9.23 -6.42
C GLY A 98 -25.35 -9.03 -7.22
N SER A 99 -24.16 -9.20 -6.62
CA SER A 99 -22.89 -9.10 -7.36
C SER A 99 -22.83 -10.12 -8.50
N ASN A 100 -22.16 -9.75 -9.60
CA ASN A 100 -22.11 -10.56 -10.79
C ASN A 100 -21.21 -11.79 -10.61
N HIS A 101 -21.81 -12.99 -10.62
CA HIS A 101 -21.09 -14.24 -10.36
C HIS A 101 -20.00 -14.51 -11.39
N GLU A 102 -20.29 -14.35 -12.69
CA GLU A 102 -19.31 -14.60 -13.75
C GLU A 102 -18.08 -13.71 -13.62
N GLN A 103 -18.25 -12.45 -13.23
CA GLN A 103 -17.17 -11.50 -13.04
C GLN A 103 -16.33 -11.80 -11.81
N VAL A 104 -16.96 -12.23 -10.70
CA VAL A 104 -16.23 -12.70 -9.49
C VAL A 104 -15.34 -13.87 -9.88
N LYS A 105 -15.92 -14.89 -10.51
CA LYS A 105 -15.19 -16.09 -10.96
C LYS A 105 -14.07 -15.75 -11.94
N LYS A 106 -14.32 -14.83 -12.88
CA LYS A 106 -13.30 -14.37 -13.84
C LYS A 106 -12.06 -13.78 -13.16
N PHE A 107 -12.26 -12.96 -12.12
CA PHE A 107 -11.13 -12.41 -11.36
C PHE A 107 -10.43 -13.49 -10.52
N GLU A 108 -11.18 -14.37 -9.87
CA GLU A 108 -10.64 -15.52 -9.14
C GLU A 108 -9.74 -16.39 -10.03
N ASP A 109 -10.26 -16.82 -11.18
CA ASP A 109 -9.54 -17.68 -12.13
C ASP A 109 -8.26 -17.00 -12.65
N ALA A 110 -8.32 -15.70 -12.97
CA ALA A 110 -7.16 -14.96 -13.45
C ALA A 110 -6.06 -14.80 -12.40
N ILE A 111 -6.44 -14.55 -11.13
CA ILE A 111 -5.50 -14.45 -10.01
C ILE A 111 -4.89 -15.81 -9.70
N ASN A 112 -5.72 -16.86 -9.63
CA ASN A 112 -5.29 -18.24 -9.38
C ASN A 112 -4.35 -18.75 -10.47
N ALA A 113 -4.60 -18.41 -11.74
CA ALA A 113 -3.74 -18.77 -12.86
C ALA A 113 -2.31 -18.19 -12.75
N GLN A 114 -2.13 -17.07 -12.04
CA GLN A 114 -0.83 -16.47 -11.74
C GLN A 114 -0.23 -16.98 -10.41
N GLY A 115 -0.87 -17.95 -9.75
CA GLY A 115 -0.48 -18.51 -8.45
C GLY A 115 -0.86 -17.63 -7.25
N GLY A 116 -1.65 -16.58 -7.45
CA GLY A 116 -2.24 -15.80 -6.37
C GLY A 116 -3.37 -16.57 -5.70
N MET A 117 -3.75 -16.11 -4.51
CA MET A 117 -4.90 -16.60 -3.76
C MET A 117 -5.96 -15.51 -3.69
N VAL A 118 -7.21 -15.91 -3.57
CA VAL A 118 -8.33 -14.99 -3.36
C VAL A 118 -9.01 -15.27 -2.04
N LYS A 119 -9.45 -14.19 -1.38
CA LYS A 119 -10.49 -14.23 -0.34
C LYS A 119 -11.68 -13.37 -0.77
N ILE A 120 -12.87 -13.91 -0.60
CA ILE A 120 -14.12 -13.18 -0.76
C ILE A 120 -14.40 -12.38 0.50
N VAL A 121 -14.56 -11.08 0.33
CA VAL A 121 -14.86 -10.11 1.39
C VAL A 121 -16.28 -9.58 1.16
N ALA A 122 -17.09 -9.48 2.21
CA ALA A 122 -18.47 -8.99 2.09
C ALA A 122 -18.95 -8.24 3.33
N PRO A 123 -20.06 -7.47 3.26
CA PRO A 123 -20.69 -6.87 4.43
C PRO A 123 -21.38 -7.89 5.35
N SER A 124 -21.68 -9.10 4.87
CA SER A 124 -22.35 -10.19 5.58
C SER A 124 -21.66 -11.53 5.33
N LYS A 125 -21.88 -12.53 6.21
CA LYS A 125 -21.25 -13.85 6.08
C LYS A 125 -21.75 -14.66 4.88
N GLU A 126 -23.02 -14.49 4.53
CA GLU A 126 -23.59 -15.03 3.31
C GLU A 126 -24.01 -13.89 2.39
N VAL A 127 -23.86 -14.12 1.08
CA VAL A 127 -24.26 -13.21 0.02
C VAL A 127 -24.91 -14.03 -1.09
N LYS A 128 -26.02 -13.55 -1.63
CA LYS A 128 -26.62 -14.13 -2.83
C LYS A 128 -26.25 -13.26 -4.05
N LEU A 129 -25.73 -13.92 -5.07
CA LEU A 129 -25.27 -13.31 -6.32
C LEU A 129 -26.43 -13.13 -7.32
N ASP A 130 -26.16 -12.52 -8.47
CA ASP A 130 -27.15 -12.23 -9.51
C ASP A 130 -27.82 -13.47 -10.12
N ASP A 131 -27.11 -14.60 -10.18
CA ASP A 131 -27.62 -15.89 -10.66
C ASP A 131 -28.35 -16.71 -9.58
N ASN A 132 -28.56 -16.14 -8.40
CA ASN A 132 -29.07 -16.77 -7.18
C ASN A 132 -28.12 -17.73 -6.45
N THR A 133 -26.86 -17.86 -6.89
CA THR A 133 -25.85 -18.61 -6.14
C THR A 133 -25.64 -17.94 -4.78
N ARG A 134 -25.66 -18.74 -3.71
CA ARG A 134 -25.33 -18.28 -2.36
C ARG A 134 -23.89 -18.66 -2.05
N ILE A 135 -23.07 -17.65 -1.78
CA ILE A 135 -21.67 -17.83 -1.39
C ILE A 135 -21.49 -17.44 0.08
N GLN A 136 -20.59 -18.15 0.75
CA GLN A 136 -20.13 -17.79 2.07
C GLN A 136 -18.87 -16.93 1.92
N ALA A 137 -18.90 -15.69 2.38
CA ALA A 137 -17.72 -14.84 2.40
C ALA A 137 -16.67 -15.42 3.35
N ASP A 138 -15.40 -15.33 2.97
CA ASP A 138 -14.28 -15.71 3.83
C ASP A 138 -14.21 -14.75 5.02
N GLU A 139 -14.31 -13.45 4.72
CA GLU A 139 -14.17 -12.38 5.69
C GLU A 139 -15.31 -11.36 5.59
N ARG A 140 -15.59 -10.71 6.72
CA ARG A 140 -16.42 -9.50 6.72
C ARG A 140 -15.53 -8.29 6.45
N VAL A 141 -15.99 -7.29 5.69
CA VAL A 141 -15.18 -6.08 5.38
C VAL A 141 -14.60 -5.41 6.63
N ALA A 142 -15.40 -5.31 7.69
CA ALA A 142 -14.97 -4.75 8.99
C ALA A 142 -13.96 -5.63 9.75
N GLY A 143 -13.85 -6.92 9.43
CA GLY A 143 -12.91 -7.87 10.04
C GLY A 143 -11.66 -8.14 9.21
N ALA A 144 -11.63 -7.69 7.95
CA ALA A 144 -10.52 -7.85 7.03
C ALA A 144 -10.15 -6.50 6.39
N PRO A 145 -9.50 -5.61 7.14
CA PRO A 145 -9.00 -4.35 6.59
C PRO A 145 -8.05 -4.63 5.42
N SER A 146 -7.92 -3.66 4.51
CA SER A 146 -7.24 -3.91 3.23
C SER A 146 -5.79 -4.34 3.39
N VAL A 147 -5.15 -4.02 4.52
CA VAL A 147 -3.78 -4.42 4.90
C VAL A 147 -3.52 -5.92 4.84
N PHE A 148 -4.55 -6.77 4.97
CA PHE A 148 -4.41 -8.23 4.83
C PHE A 148 -4.17 -8.68 3.38
N PHE A 149 -4.48 -7.84 2.41
CA PHE A 149 -4.43 -8.16 1.00
C PHE A 149 -3.28 -7.42 0.30
N ASP A 150 -2.67 -8.04 -0.70
CA ASP A 150 -1.69 -7.43 -1.58
C ASP A 150 -2.32 -6.47 -2.60
N ALA A 151 -3.54 -6.78 -3.04
CA ALA A 151 -4.36 -5.98 -3.95
C ALA A 151 -5.85 -6.21 -3.66
N VAL A 152 -6.70 -5.33 -4.19
CA VAL A 152 -8.15 -5.37 -3.93
C VAL A 152 -8.98 -5.22 -5.19
N VAL A 153 -10.14 -5.87 -5.21
CA VAL A 153 -11.13 -5.82 -6.29
C VAL A 153 -12.49 -5.51 -5.69
N SER A 154 -13.33 -4.74 -6.38
CA SER A 154 -14.74 -4.56 -6.00
C SER A 154 -15.69 -4.90 -7.14
N ILE A 155 -16.64 -5.78 -6.85
CA ILE A 155 -17.69 -6.22 -7.76
C ILE A 155 -18.99 -6.13 -6.96
N ILE A 156 -19.62 -4.96 -6.97
CA ILE A 156 -20.83 -4.67 -6.21
C ILE A 156 -21.86 -3.93 -7.08
N MET A 157 -23.14 -4.07 -6.76
CA MET A 157 -24.23 -3.42 -7.49
C MET A 157 -24.56 -2.02 -6.94
N PRO A 158 -25.19 -1.12 -7.73
CA PRO A 158 -25.44 0.27 -7.33
C PRO A 158 -26.06 0.46 -5.95
N ASP A 159 -27.11 -0.30 -5.60
CA ASP A 159 -27.78 -0.14 -4.31
C ASP A 159 -26.91 -0.57 -3.13
N GLN A 160 -26.10 -1.62 -3.32
CA GLN A 160 -25.14 -2.05 -2.32
C GLN A 160 -23.99 -1.05 -2.20
N ALA A 161 -23.49 -0.51 -3.31
CA ALA A 161 -22.44 0.49 -3.32
C ALA A 161 -22.86 1.78 -2.59
N LYS A 162 -24.10 2.24 -2.79
CA LYS A 162 -24.66 3.39 -2.06
C LYS A 162 -24.66 3.15 -0.55
N LYS A 163 -25.11 1.97 -0.12
CA LYS A 163 -25.13 1.59 1.30
C LYS A 163 -23.71 1.49 1.87
N LEU A 164 -22.80 0.84 1.15
CA LEU A 164 -21.41 0.67 1.56
C LEU A 164 -20.62 1.99 1.55
N ALA A 165 -21.06 2.99 0.78
CA ALA A 165 -20.49 4.33 0.82
C ALA A 165 -20.79 5.08 2.14
N GLU A 166 -21.67 4.55 2.99
CA GLU A 166 -21.94 5.06 4.35
C GLU A 166 -21.26 4.20 5.44
N ASP A 167 -20.55 3.13 5.05
CA ASP A 167 -19.86 2.22 5.96
C ASP A 167 -18.39 2.60 6.08
N SER A 168 -17.95 3.01 7.27
CA SER A 168 -16.58 3.47 7.49
C SER A 168 -15.54 2.42 7.15
N SER A 169 -15.78 1.15 7.51
CA SER A 169 -14.85 0.06 7.21
C SER A 169 -14.63 -0.12 5.71
N THR A 170 -15.67 0.09 4.89
CA THR A 170 -15.55 0.02 3.43
C THR A 170 -14.80 1.23 2.86
N LEU A 171 -15.07 2.44 3.37
CA LEU A 171 -14.34 3.64 2.97
C LEU A 171 -12.84 3.53 3.31
N ASP A 172 -12.54 3.05 4.52
CA ASP A 172 -11.17 2.78 4.99
C ASP A 172 -10.51 1.71 4.11
N TRP A 173 -11.23 0.66 3.72
CA TRP A 173 -10.68 -0.41 2.89
C TRP A 173 -10.10 0.11 1.57
N PHE A 174 -10.82 0.98 0.86
CA PHE A 174 -10.33 1.59 -0.38
C PHE A 174 -9.27 2.67 -0.14
N THR A 175 -9.46 3.50 0.88
CA THR A 175 -8.50 4.56 1.23
C THR A 175 -7.15 3.94 1.58
N ASP A 176 -7.14 2.96 2.48
CA ASP A 176 -5.95 2.23 2.91
C ASP A 176 -5.30 1.49 1.75
N ALA A 177 -6.08 0.85 0.88
CA ALA A 177 -5.51 0.18 -0.29
C ALA A 177 -4.80 1.18 -1.20
N TYR A 178 -5.41 2.35 -1.41
CA TYR A 178 -4.85 3.40 -2.24
C TYR A 178 -3.58 4.01 -1.64
N VAL A 179 -3.62 4.43 -0.37
CA VAL A 179 -2.48 5.08 0.29
C VAL A 179 -1.33 4.10 0.56
N HIS A 180 -1.61 2.79 0.62
CA HIS A 180 -0.58 1.75 0.64
C HIS A 180 -0.11 1.36 -0.76
N CYS A 181 -0.42 2.14 -1.79
CA CYS A 181 0.09 2.00 -3.15
C CYS A 181 -0.30 0.67 -3.81
N LYS A 182 -1.41 0.05 -3.41
CA LYS A 182 -1.89 -1.22 -3.95
C LYS A 182 -2.60 -1.04 -5.29
N ALA A 183 -2.68 -2.13 -6.04
CA ALA A 183 -3.59 -2.23 -7.18
C ALA A 183 -5.04 -2.36 -6.70
N ILE A 184 -5.94 -1.62 -7.34
CA ILE A 184 -7.37 -1.57 -7.05
C ILE A 184 -8.12 -1.78 -8.37
N ALA A 185 -8.89 -2.87 -8.48
CA ALA A 185 -9.87 -3.01 -9.54
C ALA A 185 -11.27 -2.67 -9.04
N TYR A 186 -12.05 -1.91 -9.83
CA TYR A 186 -13.35 -1.42 -9.37
C TYR A 186 -14.46 -1.52 -10.42
N CYS A 187 -15.69 -1.84 -9.98
CA CYS A 187 -16.88 -1.74 -10.81
C CYS A 187 -17.39 -0.29 -10.90
N GLY A 188 -18.24 0.01 -11.89
CA GLY A 188 -18.78 1.37 -12.08
C GLY A 188 -19.55 1.90 -10.87
N ALA A 189 -20.26 1.03 -10.13
CA ALA A 189 -20.96 1.42 -8.91
C ALA A 189 -19.99 1.82 -7.77
N THR A 190 -18.87 1.10 -7.60
CA THR A 190 -17.83 1.51 -6.65
C THR A 190 -17.21 2.83 -7.07
N ASP A 191 -16.99 3.04 -8.37
CA ASP A 191 -16.46 4.30 -8.87
C ASP A 191 -17.36 5.48 -8.51
N GLU A 192 -18.63 5.38 -8.88
CA GLU A 192 -19.62 6.45 -8.76
C GLU A 192 -19.95 6.78 -7.30
N PHE A 193 -20.13 5.76 -6.45
CA PHE A 193 -20.68 5.99 -5.11
C PHE A 193 -19.64 5.98 -3.98
N ILE A 194 -18.48 5.34 -4.19
CA ILE A 194 -17.47 5.14 -3.14
C ILE A 194 -16.19 5.93 -3.50
N LEU A 195 -15.51 5.56 -4.58
CA LEU A 195 -14.20 6.14 -4.90
C LEU A 195 -14.29 7.63 -5.22
N SER A 196 -15.39 8.09 -5.83
CA SER A 196 -15.66 9.51 -6.10
C SER A 196 -15.70 10.40 -4.84
N LYS A 197 -15.91 9.81 -3.66
CA LYS A 197 -15.97 10.51 -2.37
C LYS A 197 -14.63 10.48 -1.61
N LEU A 198 -13.67 9.72 -2.11
CA LEU A 198 -12.38 9.50 -1.46
C LEU A 198 -11.27 10.26 -2.21
N PRO A 199 -10.14 10.57 -1.57
CA PRO A 199 -8.97 11.16 -2.23
C PRO A 199 -8.22 10.11 -3.06
N VAL A 200 -8.93 9.44 -3.97
CA VAL A 200 -8.42 8.35 -4.82
C VAL A 200 -8.40 8.82 -6.28
N GLU A 201 -7.21 9.00 -6.83
CA GLU A 201 -7.04 9.29 -8.26
C GLU A 201 -7.03 7.99 -9.08
N LYS A 202 -7.51 8.08 -10.32
CA LYS A 202 -7.51 6.96 -11.28
C LYS A 202 -6.16 6.84 -12.00
N ASP A 203 -5.12 6.63 -11.21
CA ASP A 203 -3.78 6.38 -11.73
C ASP A 203 -3.65 4.98 -12.36
N GLU A 204 -2.43 4.62 -12.76
CA GLU A 204 -2.13 3.36 -13.44
C GLU A 204 -2.59 2.11 -12.68
N PHE A 205 -2.63 2.15 -11.33
CA PHE A 205 -2.94 1.02 -10.47
C PHE A 205 -4.40 0.99 -10.01
N VAL A 206 -5.21 2.00 -10.32
CA VAL A 206 -6.64 2.05 -10.02
C VAL A 206 -7.42 1.87 -11.33
N THR A 207 -7.82 0.65 -11.63
CA THR A 207 -8.33 0.26 -12.95
C THR A 207 -9.78 -0.22 -12.92
N PRO A 208 -10.62 0.07 -13.93
CA PRO A 208 -11.95 -0.52 -14.04
C PRO A 208 -11.86 -2.03 -14.30
N LEU A 209 -12.89 -2.81 -13.93
CA LEU A 209 -12.91 -4.27 -14.09
C LEU A 209 -12.67 -4.76 -15.53
N ALA A 210 -12.95 -3.94 -16.55
CA ALA A 210 -12.68 -4.24 -17.95
C ALA A 210 -11.18 -4.39 -18.26
N LYS A 211 -10.29 -3.81 -17.45
CA LYS A 211 -8.83 -3.88 -17.60
C LYS A 211 -8.22 -4.96 -16.70
N LEU A 212 -8.77 -6.18 -16.75
CA LEU A 212 -8.34 -7.31 -15.93
C LEU A 212 -6.82 -7.59 -16.03
N ASP A 213 -6.28 -7.64 -17.24
CA ASP A 213 -4.86 -7.95 -17.43
C ASP A 213 -3.95 -6.88 -16.81
N SER A 214 -4.35 -5.61 -16.93
CA SER A 214 -3.63 -4.49 -16.27
C SER A 214 -3.69 -4.64 -14.75
N PHE A 215 -4.87 -4.95 -14.18
CA PHE A 215 -4.99 -5.19 -12.74
C PHE A 215 -4.07 -6.35 -12.28
N VAL A 216 -4.10 -7.47 -12.99
CA VAL A 216 -3.30 -8.66 -12.65
C VAL A 216 -1.79 -8.35 -12.70
N GLU A 217 -1.33 -7.57 -13.68
CA GLU A 217 0.07 -7.13 -13.73
C GLU A 217 0.41 -6.18 -12.58
N ASN A 218 -0.44 -5.19 -12.32
CA ASN A 218 -0.23 -4.20 -11.27
C ASN A 218 -0.23 -4.83 -9.87
N ALA A 219 -1.10 -5.82 -9.62
CA ALA A 219 -1.21 -6.53 -8.35
C ALA A 219 0.06 -7.30 -7.93
N LYS A 220 1.04 -7.46 -8.85
CA LYS A 220 2.34 -8.08 -8.55
C LYS A 220 3.29 -7.14 -7.78
N SER A 221 2.96 -5.86 -7.63
CA SER A 221 3.81 -4.84 -7.02
C SER A 221 3.00 -3.71 -6.35
N ARG A 222 3.68 -2.60 -6.04
CA ARG A 222 3.08 -1.35 -5.56
C ARG A 222 3.47 -0.22 -6.50
N LEU A 223 2.62 0.81 -6.59
CA LEU A 223 2.89 2.04 -7.35
C LEU A 223 3.60 3.05 -6.46
N TRP A 224 4.92 2.94 -6.33
CA TRP A 224 5.72 3.75 -5.40
C TRP A 224 5.69 5.25 -5.72
N GLU A 225 5.45 5.61 -6.98
CA GLU A 225 5.28 6.99 -7.44
C GLU A 225 4.02 7.67 -6.88
N ARG A 226 3.06 6.87 -6.38
CA ARG A 226 1.88 7.38 -5.67
C ARG A 226 2.21 7.83 -4.25
N GLU A 227 3.12 7.13 -3.58
CA GLU A 227 3.40 7.31 -2.16
C GLU A 227 3.67 8.77 -1.73
N PRO A 228 4.57 9.53 -2.40
CA PRO A 228 4.83 10.93 -2.01
C PRO A 228 3.65 11.88 -2.25
N LYS A 229 2.60 11.44 -2.96
CA LYS A 229 1.39 12.25 -3.22
C LYS A 229 0.31 12.05 -2.16
N VAL A 230 0.44 11.01 -1.33
CA VAL A 230 -0.61 10.57 -0.40
C VAL A 230 -0.18 10.64 1.07
N ARG A 231 1.10 10.89 1.35
CA ARG A 231 1.63 11.10 2.70
C ARG A 231 2.94 11.87 2.67
N ASP A 232 3.27 12.50 3.80
CA ASP A 232 4.60 13.04 4.06
C ASP A 232 5.59 11.88 4.31
N LEU A 233 6.85 12.04 3.89
CA LEU A 233 7.85 10.98 3.76
C LEU A 233 9.20 11.33 4.42
N ALA A 234 9.17 12.25 5.39
CA ALA A 234 10.34 12.82 6.07
C ALA A 234 11.29 13.61 5.16
#